data_AF-A0A0H5SJG2-F1
#
_entry.id   AF-A0A0H5SJG2-F1
#
_cell.length_a   1.000
_cell.length_b   1.000
_cell.length_c   1.000
_cell.angle_alpha   90.00
_cell.angle_beta   90.00
_cell.angle_gamma   90.00
#
_symmetry.space_group_name_H-M   'P 1'
#
loop_
_entity.id
_entity.type
_entity.pdbx_description
1 polymer ?
#
loop_
_entity_poly.entity_id
_entity_poly.type
_entity_poly.pdbx_seq_one_letter_code
_entity_poly.pdbx_strand_id
1 'polypeptide(L)'
;MSYATYEYYIKEYLQGRQAVIDAASYPFYAQKATQLIKLHTFNRIKEDNIPDEVKMCCCELAEEMYKHDKGDVGNIASEKVGERSVSFVDKEKAKSVFHGKCVSIIYNWLATTGLLYRGC
;
A
#
# COMPACT_ATOMS: atom_id res chain seq x y z
N MET A 1 1.30 -15.56 2.02
CA MET A 1 0.59 -15.08 3.22
C MET A 1 0.69 -13.55 3.25
N SER A 2 -0.33 -12.82 3.72
CA SER A 2 -0.20 -11.37 3.95
C SER A 2 0.45 -11.11 5.31
N TYR A 3 1.16 -9.99 5.46
CA TYR A 3 1.81 -9.65 6.72
C TYR A 3 0.84 -9.18 7.80
N ALA A 4 -0.27 -8.59 7.41
CA ALA A 4 -1.36 -8.22 8.31
C ALA A 4 -2.65 -8.94 7.92
N THR A 5 -3.42 -9.32 8.94
CA THR A 5 -4.79 -9.85 8.80
C THR A 5 -5.80 -8.71 8.93
N TYR A 6 -7.02 -8.94 8.46
CA TYR A 6 -8.10 -7.96 8.64
C TYR A 6 -8.38 -7.67 10.11
N GLU A 7 -8.26 -8.66 10.99
CA GLU A 7 -8.43 -8.46 12.44
C GLU A 7 -7.38 -7.50 13.01
N TYR A 8 -6.11 -7.64 12.60
CA TYR A 8 -5.04 -6.73 13.00
C TYR A 8 -5.30 -5.31 12.47
N TYR A 9 -5.74 -5.20 11.22
CA TYR A 9 -6.10 -3.91 10.62
C TYR A 9 -7.18 -3.17 11.43
N ILE A 10 -8.24 -3.85 11.81
CA ILE A 10 -9.34 -3.23 12.56
C ILE A 10 -8.95 -2.89 14.01
N LYS A 11 -8.29 -3.83 14.71
CA LYS A 11 -8.03 -3.69 16.15
C LYS A 11 -6.81 -2.81 16.44
N GLU A 12 -5.68 -3.12 15.78
CA GLU A 12 -4.39 -2.53 16.11
C GLU A 12 -4.08 -1.29 15.26
N TYR A 13 -4.34 -1.36 13.95
CA TYR A 13 -4.01 -0.24 13.04
C TYR A 13 -5.04 0.89 13.11
N LEU A 14 -6.34 0.59 12.97
CA LEU A 14 -7.37 1.63 12.93
C LEU A 14 -7.62 2.27 14.29
N GLN A 15 -7.40 1.56 15.40
CA GLN A 15 -7.61 2.06 16.76
C GLN A 15 -8.98 2.76 16.93
N GLY A 16 -10.03 2.21 16.33
CA GLY A 16 -11.39 2.77 16.36
C GLY A 16 -11.74 3.76 15.23
N ARG A 17 -10.83 4.02 14.29
CA ARG A 17 -11.13 4.78 13.06
C ARG A 17 -11.98 3.95 12.09
N GLN A 18 -12.66 4.65 11.18
CA GLN A 18 -13.46 4.00 10.15
C GLN A 18 -12.57 3.28 9.14
N ALA A 19 -12.90 2.02 8.84
CA ALA A 19 -12.18 1.23 7.87
C ALA A 19 -12.35 1.79 6.45
N VAL A 20 -11.23 1.99 5.75
CA VAL A 20 -11.20 2.42 4.35
C VAL A 20 -11.48 1.23 3.43
N ILE A 21 -11.00 0.04 3.79
CA ILE A 21 -11.15 -1.19 3.02
C ILE A 21 -12.10 -2.13 3.75
N ASP A 22 -13.05 -2.71 3.02
CA ASP A 22 -13.95 -3.73 3.53
C ASP A 22 -13.24 -5.09 3.76
N ALA A 23 -13.87 -5.96 4.55
CA ALA A 23 -13.31 -7.26 4.92
C ALA A 23 -13.05 -8.20 3.74
N ALA A 24 -13.81 -8.09 2.65
CA ALA A 24 -13.67 -8.94 1.48
C ALA A 24 -12.53 -8.46 0.56
N SER A 25 -12.35 -7.13 0.46
CA SER A 25 -11.30 -6.51 -0.35
C SER A 25 -9.94 -6.50 0.34
N TYR A 26 -9.90 -6.37 1.67
CA TYR A 26 -8.65 -6.20 2.42
C TYR A 26 -7.57 -7.27 2.13
N PRO A 27 -7.88 -8.58 2.11
CA PRO A 27 -6.87 -9.62 1.86
C PRO A 27 -6.11 -9.42 0.54
N PHE A 28 -6.79 -8.95 -0.51
CA PHE A 28 -6.19 -8.72 -1.82
C PHE A 28 -5.17 -7.58 -1.79
N TYR A 29 -5.52 -6.43 -1.18
CA TYR A 29 -4.60 -5.30 -1.06
C TYR A 29 -3.48 -5.59 -0.05
N ALA A 30 -3.75 -6.31 1.03
CA ALA A 30 -2.74 -6.74 1.98
C ALA A 30 -1.70 -7.68 1.35
N GLN A 31 -2.12 -8.58 0.43
CA GLN A 31 -1.19 -9.41 -0.33
C GLN A 31 -0.30 -8.58 -1.26
N LYS A 32 -0.86 -7.59 -1.98
CA LYS A 32 -0.07 -6.67 -2.83
C LYS A 32 0.94 -5.87 -2.01
N ALA A 33 0.50 -5.31 -0.88
CA ALA A 33 1.35 -4.58 0.06
C ALA A 33 2.49 -5.47 0.57
N THR A 34 2.19 -6.71 0.95
CA THR A 34 3.18 -7.69 1.40
C THR A 34 4.25 -7.96 0.35
N GLN A 35 3.87 -8.12 -0.92
CA GLN A 35 4.84 -8.33 -2.00
C GLN A 35 5.78 -7.14 -2.18
N LEU A 36 5.24 -5.91 -2.10
CA LEU A 36 6.07 -4.72 -2.21
C LEU A 36 7.02 -4.59 -1.02
N ILE A 37 6.57 -4.85 0.20
CA ILE A 37 7.44 -4.87 1.38
C ILE A 37 8.52 -5.94 1.25
N LYS A 38 8.19 -7.15 0.77
CA LYS A 38 9.16 -8.23 0.50
C LYS A 38 10.25 -7.76 -0.47
N LEU A 39 9.88 -7.05 -1.53
CA LEU A 39 10.82 -6.50 -2.49
C LEU A 39 11.79 -5.49 -1.84
N HIS A 40 11.28 -4.56 -1.03
CA HIS A 40 12.11 -3.53 -0.38
C HIS A 40 12.95 -4.05 0.80
N THR A 41 12.53 -5.16 1.42
CA THR A 41 13.25 -5.81 2.52
C THR A 41 14.08 -7.00 2.07
N PHE A 42 14.13 -7.29 0.77
CA PHE A 42 14.82 -8.46 0.19
C PHE A 42 14.38 -9.78 0.86
N ASN A 43 13.09 -9.89 1.18
CA ASN A 43 12.50 -11.06 1.85
C ASN A 43 13.22 -11.46 3.15
N ARG A 44 13.80 -10.49 3.87
CA ARG A 44 14.47 -10.72 5.16
C ARG A 44 13.52 -10.94 6.33
N ILE A 45 12.25 -10.59 6.17
CA ILE A 45 11.21 -10.76 7.19
C ILE A 45 10.84 -12.24 7.26
N LYS A 46 10.93 -12.84 8.45
CA LYS A 46 10.52 -14.22 8.69
C LYS A 46 9.01 -14.30 8.84
N GLU A 47 8.36 -15.25 8.16
CA GLU A 47 6.90 -15.38 8.17
C GLU A 47 6.38 -15.81 9.56
N ASP A 48 7.20 -16.48 10.37
CA ASP A 48 6.87 -16.88 11.75
C ASP A 48 6.96 -15.73 12.78
N ASN A 49 7.65 -14.64 12.45
CA ASN A 49 7.84 -13.51 13.35
C ASN A 49 7.88 -12.20 12.57
N ILE A 50 6.68 -11.67 12.32
CA ILE A 50 6.48 -10.41 11.60
C ILE A 50 6.43 -9.27 12.64
N PRO A 51 7.38 -8.31 12.60
CA PRO A 51 7.37 -7.15 13.48
C PRO A 51 6.11 -6.31 13.32
N ASP A 52 5.67 -5.64 14.37
CA ASP A 52 4.46 -4.81 14.31
C ASP A 52 4.62 -3.63 13.35
N GLU A 53 5.82 -3.07 13.19
CA GLU A 53 6.12 -2.04 12.18
C GLU A 53 5.86 -2.54 10.76
N VAL A 54 6.14 -3.81 10.48
CA VAL A 54 5.86 -4.43 9.17
C VAL A 54 4.36 -4.62 8.97
N LYS A 55 3.63 -5.02 10.02
CA LYS A 55 2.17 -5.16 9.95
C LYS A 55 1.49 -3.79 9.75
N MET A 56 1.92 -2.77 10.48
CA MET A 56 1.44 -1.39 10.33
C MET A 56 1.72 -0.85 8.92
N CYS A 57 2.94 -1.06 8.42
CA CYS A 57 3.31 -0.72 7.05
C CYS A 57 2.41 -1.42 6.02
N CYS A 58 2.13 -2.71 6.21
CA CYS A 58 1.25 -3.47 5.34
C CYS A 58 -0.18 -2.89 5.32
N CYS A 59 -0.70 -2.48 6.47
CA CYS A 59 -2.03 -1.85 6.57
C CYS A 59 -2.08 -0.51 5.84
N GLU A 60 -1.14 0.39 6.11
CA GLU A 60 -1.12 1.72 5.46
C GLU A 60 -0.93 1.62 3.95
N LEU A 61 -0.03 0.73 3.52
CA LEU A 61 0.23 0.51 2.10
C LEU A 61 -0.98 -0.11 1.39
N ALA A 62 -1.71 -1.01 2.04
CA ALA A 62 -2.95 -1.57 1.51
C ALA A 62 -4.01 -0.46 1.33
N GLU A 63 -4.15 0.47 2.28
CA GLU A 63 -5.07 1.60 2.14
C GLU A 63 -4.69 2.51 0.98
N GLU A 64 -3.41 2.86 0.82
CA GLU A 64 -2.96 3.73 -0.28
C GLU A 64 -3.19 3.03 -1.64
N MET A 65 -2.94 1.73 -1.73
CA MET A 65 -3.24 0.93 -2.93
C MET A 65 -4.74 0.91 -3.24
N TYR A 66 -5.60 0.76 -2.22
CA TYR A 66 -7.05 0.79 -2.40
C TYR A 66 -7.55 2.17 -2.82
N LYS A 67 -7.06 3.24 -2.18
CA LYS A 67 -7.41 4.63 -2.51
C LYS A 67 -7.00 4.97 -3.94
N HIS A 68 -5.81 4.55 -4.38
CA HIS A 68 -5.37 4.75 -5.76
C HIS A 68 -6.26 4.01 -6.76
N ASP A 69 -6.56 2.73 -6.50
CA ASP A 69 -7.40 1.91 -7.39
C ASP A 69 -8.84 2.44 -7.49
N LYS A 70 -9.44 2.86 -6.37
CA LYS A 70 -10.77 3.47 -6.35
C LYS A 70 -10.80 4.89 -6.91
N GLY A 71 -9.73 5.67 -6.71
CA GLY A 71 -9.57 7.01 -7.26
C GLY A 71 -9.41 7.01 -8.78
N ASP A 72 -8.71 6.01 -9.34
CA ASP A 72 -8.58 5.81 -10.79
C ASP A 72 -9.94 5.50 -11.42
N VAL A 73 -10.73 4.62 -10.79
CA VAL A 73 -12.11 4.31 -11.22
C VAL A 73 -13.06 5.52 -11.08
N GLY A 74 -12.87 6.35 -10.06
CA GLY A 74 -13.66 7.57 -9.84
C GLY A 74 -13.37 8.68 -10.86
N ASN A 75 -12.11 8.88 -11.26
CA ASN A 75 -11.76 9.83 -12.31
C ASN A 75 -12.27 9.38 -13.69
N ILE A 76 -12.21 8.08 -13.99
CA ILE A 76 -12.72 7.54 -15.26
C ILE A 76 -14.26 7.73 -15.40
N ALA A 77 -15.01 7.76 -14.30
CA ALA A 77 -16.46 7.98 -14.33
C ALA A 77 -16.85 9.46 -14.50
N SER A 78 -16.06 10.41 -13.97
CA SER A 78 -16.33 11.86 -14.11
C SER A 78 -15.72 12.49 -15.37
N GLU A 79 -14.74 11.87 -16.02
CA GLU A 79 -14.12 12.39 -17.25
C GLU A 79 -14.87 12.04 -18.56
N LYS A 80 -16.11 11.52 -18.48
CA LYS A 80 -16.96 11.36 -19.67
C LYS A 80 -17.70 12.64 -20.11
N VAL A 81 -17.46 13.78 -19.47
CA VAL A 81 -18.01 15.07 -19.90
C VAL A 81 -16.86 16.07 -20.09
N GLY A 82 -16.35 16.13 -21.33
CA GLY A 82 -15.47 17.21 -21.77
C GLY A 82 -14.05 16.78 -22.10
N GLU A 83 -13.87 16.20 -23.28
CA GLU A 83 -12.75 16.52 -24.19
C GLU A 83 -11.38 16.80 -23.53
N ARG A 84 -10.86 15.87 -22.72
CA ARG A 84 -9.46 15.91 -22.27
C ARG A 84 -8.77 14.61 -22.67
N SER A 85 -7.98 14.69 -23.74
CA SER A 85 -7.09 13.62 -24.18
C SER A 85 -6.05 13.36 -23.09
N VAL A 86 -6.31 12.39 -22.22
CA VAL A 86 -5.34 11.97 -21.19
C VAL A 86 -4.16 11.34 -21.92
N SER A 87 -3.07 12.09 -22.04
CA SER A 87 -1.89 11.67 -22.81
C SER A 87 -1.18 10.53 -22.07
N PHE A 88 -0.51 9.63 -22.80
CA PHE A 88 0.24 8.50 -22.21
C PHE A 88 1.21 8.96 -21.09
N VAL A 89 1.79 10.14 -21.27
CA VAL A 89 2.69 10.81 -20.32
C VAL A 89 2.03 11.09 -18.96
N ASP A 90 0.75 11.44 -18.92
CA ASP A 90 0.02 11.70 -17.66
C ASP A 90 -0.16 10.41 -16.85
N LYS A 91 -0.39 9.28 -17.52
CA LYS A 91 -0.52 7.96 -16.88
C LYS A 91 0.80 7.45 -16.31
N GLU A 92 1.90 7.64 -17.03
CA GLU A 92 3.25 7.29 -16.52
C GLU A 92 3.63 8.15 -15.31
N LYS A 93 3.33 9.45 -15.36
CA LYS A 93 3.56 10.36 -14.24
C LYS A 93 2.74 9.97 -13.01
N ALA A 94 1.46 9.65 -13.19
CA ALA A 94 0.59 9.18 -12.10
C ALA A 94 1.12 7.89 -11.45
N LYS A 95 1.55 6.90 -12.26
CA LYS A 95 2.18 5.66 -11.78
C LYS A 95 3.47 5.92 -11.01
N SER A 96 4.32 6.83 -11.50
CA SER A 96 5.57 7.20 -10.83
C SER A 96 5.30 7.86 -9.46
N VAL A 97 4.34 8.79 -9.40
CA VAL A 97 3.92 9.44 -8.15
C VAL A 97 3.38 8.41 -7.16
N PHE A 98 2.51 7.50 -7.61
CA PHE A 98 1.97 6.44 -6.78
C PHE A 98 3.07 5.51 -6.24
N HIS A 99 4.00 5.11 -7.10
CA HIS A 99 5.15 4.31 -6.68
C HIS A 99 5.98 5.05 -5.63
N GLY A 100 6.28 6.34 -5.85
CA GLY A 100 7.01 7.17 -4.89
C GLY A 100 6.32 7.26 -3.52
N LYS A 101 4.98 7.36 -3.50
CA LYS A 101 4.21 7.31 -2.24
C LYS A 101 4.32 5.97 -1.53
N CYS A 102 4.16 4.86 -2.27
CA CYS A 102 4.31 3.52 -1.72
C CYS A 102 5.69 3.31 -1.08
N VAL A 103 6.74 3.76 -1.77
CA VAL A 103 8.11 3.72 -1.27
C VAL A 103 8.23 4.59 -0.01
N SER A 104 7.71 5.83 -0.02
CA SER A 104 7.72 6.71 1.15
C SER A 104 7.09 6.07 2.39
N ILE A 105 5.93 5.41 2.24
CA ILE A 105 5.26 4.68 3.33
C ILE A 105 6.18 3.59 3.88
N ILE A 106 6.80 2.79 3.00
CA ILE A 106 7.73 1.74 3.40
C ILE A 106 8.91 2.30 4.19
N TYR A 107 9.49 3.42 3.74
CA TYR A 107 10.60 4.07 4.44
C TYR A 107 10.17 4.65 5.79
N ASN A 108 8.99 5.27 5.89
CA ASN A 108 8.49 5.84 7.15
C ASN A 108 8.39 4.79 8.25
N TRP A 109 7.93 3.58 7.93
CA TRP A 109 7.80 2.51 8.91
C TRP A 109 9.08 1.72 9.14
N LEU A 110 9.86 1.44 8.08
CA LEU A 110 10.93 0.45 8.15
C LEU A 110 12.34 1.05 8.22
N ALA A 111 12.53 2.35 8.01
CA ALA A 111 13.87 2.95 7.98
C ALA A 111 14.67 2.76 9.28
N THR A 112 14.01 2.83 10.43
CA THR A 112 14.65 2.68 11.75
C THR A 112 14.79 1.24 12.21
N THR A 113 14.08 0.29 11.57
CA THR A 113 14.05 -1.13 11.96
C THR A 113 15.30 -1.91 11.53
N GLY A 114 16.11 -1.36 10.63
CA GLY A 114 17.25 -2.08 10.03
C GLY A 114 16.85 -3.16 9.00
N LEU A 115 15.56 -3.31 8.69
CA LEU A 115 15.05 -4.26 7.70
C LEU A 115 15.27 -3.79 6.26
N LEU A 116 15.36 -2.48 6.04
CA LEU A 116 15.62 -1.92 4.72
C LEU A 116 17.05 -2.18 4.26
N TYR A 117 17.21 -2.36 2.95
CA TYR A 117 18.52 -2.42 2.31
C TYR A 117 19.24 -1.08 2.43
N ARG A 118 20.45 -1.09 3.01
CA ARG A 118 21.24 0.12 3.27
C ARG A 118 22.22 0.49 2.15
N GLY A 119 22.17 -0.19 1.00
CA GLY A 119 23.24 -0.08 0.01
C GLY A 119 24.50 -0.82 0.47
N CYS A 120 25.35 -1.16 -0.48
CA CYS A 120 26.75 -1.53 -0.22
C CYS A 120 27.60 -0.26 -0.32
#